data_AF-A0AAE0TLT6-F1
#
_entry.id   AF-A0AAE0TLT6-F1
#
_cell.length_a   1.000
_cell.length_b   1.000
_cell.length_c   1.000
_cell.angle_alpha   90.00
_cell.angle_beta   90.00
_cell.angle_gamma   90.00
#
_symmetry.space_group_name_H-M   'P 1'
#
loop_
_entity.id
_entity.type
_entity.pdbx_description
1 polymer ?
#
loop_
_entity_poly.entity_id
_entity_poly.type
_entity_poly.pdbx_seq_one_letter_code
_entity_poly.pdbx_strand_id
1 'polypeptide(L)'
;MFADMLPRNRLLTFSCDASYAIDRQAIETLYARQRYLRTFRTDNGDLKRTLGMVDKLVNITQLHMEVYSPETAKTANAILNSAVKLQHLEIRADLKQYCKATQFLVTTVPPWGHAQASKAIINTVFHREVDKPCDIDRLGKKRILRSLQIYDLCSDEAANRLVREVDFARLDSSSLLKCEGMISLLRLVKRTGLPARMNLTELILTQPTEPPGVAEHIDDAIDDFLGSFGGLHTLVIHGPSDENLRPSLEALAAHSSTLRLLYLGCCWVLPDDFDDDDLPFKPYYEVGELGSFLAECANLEQLALDMPEPILEIEEQETQCQCRPFAEALSRAHSLRALRTLTMPNDEDVEDGMPDSSAVRISINASFSMCANAYLTYLANLGALSLVHGGKRADKNHHHGDIPITPRMYGRGTTTNAYGRKSAVALPLSKPSLQEIEPVSSILDIDPSDFRMMRRGMNM
;
A
#
# COMPACT_ATOMS: atom_id res chain seq x y z
N MET A 1 -7.77 -12.96 34.34
CA MET A 1 -7.46 -11.99 35.41
C MET A 1 -7.60 -10.52 34.95
N PHE A 2 -6.98 -10.07 33.85
CA PHE A 2 -7.09 -8.65 33.43
C PHE A 2 -8.50 -8.24 32.99
N ALA A 3 -9.22 -9.09 32.24
CA ALA A 3 -10.60 -8.83 31.80
C ALA A 3 -11.61 -8.64 32.96
N ASP A 4 -11.35 -9.28 34.11
CA ASP A 4 -12.19 -9.17 35.30
C ASP A 4 -12.04 -7.85 36.06
N MET A 5 -10.90 -7.18 35.86
CA MET A 5 -10.60 -5.89 36.48
C MET A 5 -11.12 -4.71 35.65
N LEU A 6 -11.58 -4.95 34.42
CA LEU A 6 -12.09 -3.89 33.56
C LEU A 6 -13.45 -3.38 34.06
N PRO A 7 -13.66 -2.06 34.06
CA PRO A 7 -14.95 -1.45 34.39
C PRO A 7 -16.02 -1.92 33.40
N ARG A 8 -17.18 -2.35 33.90
CA ARG A 8 -18.27 -2.85 33.03
C ARG A 8 -18.76 -1.76 32.08
N ASN A 9 -18.98 -2.12 30.82
CA ASN A 9 -19.60 -1.29 29.79
C ASN A 9 -18.94 0.09 29.58
N ARG A 10 -17.65 0.23 29.88
CA ARG A 10 -16.90 1.48 29.65
C ARG A 10 -15.91 1.38 28.51
N LEU A 11 -15.55 0.17 28.11
CA LEU A 11 -14.62 -0.04 27.01
C LEU A 11 -15.39 -0.02 25.69
N LEU A 12 -15.06 0.95 24.83
CA LEU A 12 -15.63 1.07 23.48
C LEU A 12 -14.74 0.40 22.43
N THR A 13 -13.43 0.42 22.65
CA THR A 13 -12.41 -0.13 21.75
C THR A 13 -11.48 -1.06 22.53
N PHE A 14 -11.13 -2.19 21.93
CA PHE A 14 -10.15 -3.12 22.47
C PHE A 14 -9.29 -3.62 21.30
N SER A 15 -7.98 -3.42 21.41
CA SER A 15 -7.00 -4.02 20.54
C SER A 15 -6.08 -4.90 21.38
N CYS A 16 -5.70 -6.05 20.84
CA CYS A 16 -4.70 -6.91 21.45
C CYS A 16 -3.70 -7.35 20.39
N ASP A 17 -2.58 -6.65 20.36
CA ASP A 17 -1.43 -6.91 19.48
C ASP A 17 -0.46 -7.89 20.18
N ALA A 18 -0.97 -9.01 20.69
CA ALA A 18 -0.14 -9.97 21.38
C ALA A 18 0.41 -11.02 20.40
N SER A 19 1.71 -11.29 20.45
CA SER A 19 2.32 -12.49 19.85
C SER A 19 1.89 -13.79 20.55
N TYR A 20 0.98 -13.69 21.54
CA TYR A 20 0.52 -14.78 22.39
C TYR A 20 -1.01 -14.88 22.31
N ALA A 21 -1.53 -16.11 22.28
CA ALA A 21 -2.97 -16.36 22.29
C ALA A 21 -3.62 -15.80 23.57
N ILE A 22 -4.67 -15.00 23.43
CA ILE A 22 -5.48 -14.58 24.57
C ILE A 22 -6.34 -15.77 24.99
N ASP A 23 -6.36 -16.07 26.28
CA ASP A 23 -7.22 -17.12 26.82
C ASP A 23 -8.71 -16.89 26.46
N ARG A 24 -9.40 -17.95 26.04
CA ARG A 24 -10.79 -17.92 25.61
C ARG A 24 -11.70 -17.35 26.68
N GLN A 25 -11.51 -17.77 27.93
CA GLN A 25 -12.34 -17.31 29.05
C GLN A 25 -12.18 -15.80 29.28
N ALA A 26 -10.98 -15.25 29.02
CA ALA A 26 -10.73 -13.81 29.10
C ALA A 26 -11.45 -13.03 28.00
N ILE A 27 -11.44 -13.51 26.75
CA ILE A 27 -12.25 -12.93 25.65
C ILE A 27 -13.74 -13.02 26.00
N GLU A 28 -14.19 -14.17 26.50
CA GLU A 28 -15.59 -14.36 26.84
C GLU A 28 -16.06 -13.41 27.94
N THR A 29 -15.23 -13.24 28.95
CA THR A 29 -15.46 -12.30 30.05
C THR A 29 -15.44 -10.86 29.56
N LEU A 30 -14.53 -10.51 28.65
CA LEU A 30 -14.45 -9.17 28.06
C LEU A 30 -15.76 -8.81 27.34
N TYR A 31 -16.20 -9.63 26.39
CA TYR A 31 -17.43 -9.34 25.62
C TYR A 31 -18.69 -9.44 26.47
N ALA A 32 -18.73 -10.33 27.46
CA ALA A 32 -19.85 -10.39 28.40
C ALA A 32 -19.97 -9.11 29.25
N ARG A 33 -18.82 -8.50 29.61
CA ARG A 33 -18.76 -7.30 30.46
C ARG A 33 -18.75 -5.98 29.70
N GLN A 34 -18.39 -5.99 28.41
CA GLN A 34 -18.29 -4.80 27.55
C GLN A 34 -19.32 -4.87 26.42
N ARG A 35 -20.61 -4.72 26.75
CA ARG A 35 -21.71 -4.82 25.76
C ARG A 35 -21.72 -3.71 24.71
N TYR A 36 -20.99 -2.63 24.96
CA TYR A 36 -20.84 -1.48 24.06
C TYR A 36 -19.54 -1.51 23.26
N LEU A 37 -18.79 -2.61 23.29
CA LEU A 37 -17.59 -2.74 22.48
C LEU A 37 -17.97 -2.63 21.00
N ARG A 38 -17.24 -1.78 20.27
CA ARG A 38 -17.46 -1.47 18.85
C ARG A 38 -16.39 -2.07 17.95
N THR A 39 -15.24 -2.40 18.50
CA THR A 39 -14.11 -2.99 17.76
C THR A 39 -13.91 -4.44 18.18
N PHE A 40 -13.76 -5.33 17.20
CA PHE A 40 -13.39 -6.73 17.39
C PHE A 40 -12.17 -7.02 16.53
N ARG A 41 -11.09 -7.51 17.14
CA ARG A 41 -9.82 -7.80 16.46
C ARG A 41 -9.29 -9.16 16.92
N THR A 42 -8.97 -10.03 15.97
CA THR A 42 -8.34 -11.34 16.24
C THR A 42 -7.14 -11.55 15.32
N ASP A 43 -5.94 -11.32 15.84
CA ASP A 43 -4.68 -11.40 15.09
C ASP A 43 -3.96 -12.75 15.20
N ASN A 44 -4.49 -13.64 16.04
CA ASN A 44 -3.90 -14.95 16.30
C ASN A 44 -5.00 -15.99 16.27
N GLY A 45 -5.10 -16.79 15.20
CA GLY A 45 -5.41 -18.23 15.29
C GLY A 45 -6.70 -18.71 16.00
N ASP A 46 -7.47 -17.86 16.67
CA ASP A 46 -8.44 -18.23 17.70
C ASP A 46 -9.85 -17.75 17.33
N LEU A 47 -10.04 -17.36 16.06
CA LEU A 47 -11.35 -17.08 15.51
C LEU A 47 -12.30 -18.26 15.78
N LYS A 48 -11.83 -19.51 15.65
CA LYS A 48 -12.61 -20.72 15.98
C LYS A 48 -13.13 -20.74 17.42
N ARG A 49 -12.43 -20.12 18.38
CA ARG A 49 -12.80 -20.09 19.80
C ARG A 49 -13.88 -19.04 20.12
N THR A 50 -14.20 -18.16 19.17
CA THR A 50 -15.19 -17.06 19.34
C THR A 50 -16.61 -17.39 18.86
N LEU A 51 -16.85 -18.58 18.30
CA LEU A 51 -18.19 -19.06 17.85
C LEU A 51 -19.27 -19.02 18.95
N GLY A 52 -18.90 -19.26 20.21
CA GLY A 52 -19.85 -19.20 21.34
C GLY A 52 -20.33 -17.79 21.72
N MET A 53 -19.84 -16.75 21.03
CA MET A 53 -20.10 -15.34 21.36
C MET A 53 -20.77 -14.54 20.25
N VAL A 54 -21.07 -15.16 19.11
CA VAL A 54 -21.54 -14.48 17.89
C VAL A 54 -22.77 -13.59 18.16
N ASP A 55 -23.72 -14.06 18.96
CA ASP A 55 -24.92 -13.29 19.34
C ASP A 55 -24.63 -12.02 20.15
N LYS A 56 -23.43 -11.88 20.71
CA LYS A 56 -23.00 -10.72 21.52
C LYS A 56 -22.26 -9.66 20.69
N LEU A 57 -22.06 -9.86 19.39
CA LEU A 57 -21.28 -8.99 18.50
C LEU A 57 -22.13 -7.99 17.69
N VAL A 58 -23.42 -7.84 18.01
CA VAL A 58 -24.38 -6.98 17.29
C VAL A 58 -23.96 -5.49 17.25
N ASN A 59 -23.15 -5.03 18.21
CA ASN A 59 -22.68 -3.64 18.30
C ASN A 59 -21.32 -3.38 17.63
N ILE A 60 -20.71 -4.39 17.02
CA ILE A 60 -19.43 -4.24 16.34
C ILE A 60 -19.59 -3.38 15.08
N THR A 61 -18.80 -2.31 15.01
CA THR A 61 -18.65 -1.41 13.86
C THR A 61 -17.31 -1.59 13.16
N GLN A 62 -16.32 -2.20 13.80
CA GLN A 62 -15.00 -2.50 13.24
C GLN A 62 -14.62 -3.96 13.49
N LEU A 63 -14.33 -4.70 12.43
CA LEU A 63 -13.98 -6.12 12.48
C LEU A 63 -12.64 -6.35 11.78
N HIS A 64 -11.66 -6.86 12.51
CA HIS A 64 -10.44 -7.44 11.95
C HIS A 64 -10.42 -8.95 12.18
N MET A 65 -10.15 -9.69 11.12
CA MET A 65 -10.13 -11.15 11.13
C MET A 65 -9.01 -11.71 10.25
N GLU A 66 -8.37 -12.77 10.73
CA GLU A 66 -7.40 -13.56 10.00
C GLU A 66 -8.01 -14.90 9.58
N VAL A 67 -7.86 -15.26 8.31
CA VAL A 67 -8.41 -16.47 7.70
C VAL A 67 -7.27 -17.33 7.16
N TYR A 68 -7.06 -18.47 7.81
CA TYR A 68 -5.95 -19.38 7.53
C TYR A 68 -6.39 -20.85 7.42
N SER A 69 -7.70 -21.13 7.50
CA SER A 69 -8.30 -22.46 7.32
C SER A 69 -9.79 -22.39 6.96
N PRO A 70 -10.39 -23.44 6.37
CA PRO A 70 -11.81 -23.47 6.06
C PRO A 70 -12.72 -23.20 7.27
N GLU A 71 -12.37 -23.69 8.46
CA GLU A 71 -13.20 -23.46 9.65
C GLU A 71 -13.07 -22.02 10.17
N THR A 72 -11.91 -21.37 10.00
CA THR A 72 -11.80 -19.92 10.27
C THR A 72 -12.64 -19.11 9.30
N ALA A 73 -12.68 -19.49 8.02
CA ALA A 73 -13.54 -18.82 7.05
C ALA A 73 -15.03 -18.97 7.41
N LYS A 74 -15.47 -20.15 7.86
CA LYS A 74 -16.83 -20.36 8.39
C LYS A 74 -17.12 -19.53 9.64
N THR A 75 -16.14 -19.40 10.53
CA THR A 75 -16.34 -18.60 11.75
C THR A 75 -16.41 -17.11 11.44
N ALA A 76 -15.56 -16.62 10.54
CA ALA A 76 -15.60 -15.27 9.99
C ALA A 76 -16.97 -14.98 9.38
N ASN A 77 -17.54 -15.95 8.65
CA ASN A 77 -18.88 -15.83 8.10
C ASN A 77 -19.95 -15.62 9.17
N ALA A 78 -19.96 -16.47 10.21
CA ALA A 78 -20.90 -16.35 11.32
C ALA A 78 -20.80 -14.98 12.02
N ILE A 79 -19.57 -14.52 12.29
CA ILE A 79 -19.33 -13.20 12.90
C ILE A 79 -19.82 -12.08 11.98
N LEU A 80 -19.46 -12.11 10.70
CA LEU A 80 -19.84 -11.10 9.71
C LEU A 80 -21.36 -11.02 9.51
N ASN A 81 -22.07 -12.14 9.61
CA ASN A 81 -23.54 -12.18 9.56
C ASN A 81 -24.20 -11.61 10.83
N SER A 82 -23.56 -11.73 11.99
CA SER A 82 -24.04 -11.14 13.25
C SER A 82 -23.75 -9.63 13.39
N ALA A 83 -22.68 -9.14 12.77
CA ALA A 83 -22.22 -7.76 12.86
C ALA A 83 -23.01 -6.83 11.92
N VAL A 84 -24.30 -6.62 12.20
CA VAL A 84 -25.21 -5.83 11.34
C VAL A 84 -24.89 -4.34 11.27
N LYS A 85 -24.12 -3.80 12.23
CA LYS A 85 -23.68 -2.39 12.27
C LYS A 85 -22.26 -2.18 11.75
N LEU A 86 -21.68 -3.20 11.12
CA LEU A 86 -20.30 -3.15 10.65
C LEU A 86 -20.09 -2.02 9.63
N GLN A 87 -19.03 -1.23 9.84
CA GLN A 87 -18.63 -0.13 8.98
C GLN A 87 -17.20 -0.31 8.45
N HIS A 88 -16.31 -0.95 9.22
CA HIS A 88 -14.92 -1.18 8.82
C HIS A 88 -14.61 -2.67 8.88
N LEU A 89 -14.08 -3.22 7.80
CA LEU A 89 -13.74 -4.63 7.68
C LEU A 89 -12.29 -4.79 7.22
N GLU A 90 -11.49 -5.48 8.00
CA GLU A 90 -10.11 -5.86 7.68
C GLU A 90 -10.03 -7.40 7.61
N ILE A 91 -9.65 -7.92 6.46
CA ILE A 91 -9.50 -9.36 6.21
C ILE A 91 -8.04 -9.64 5.86
N ARG A 92 -7.39 -10.44 6.70
CA ARG A 92 -6.06 -10.99 6.41
C ARG A 92 -6.19 -12.44 5.98
N ALA A 93 -5.88 -12.76 4.73
CA ALA A 93 -5.85 -14.14 4.26
C ALA A 93 -4.41 -14.68 4.37
N ASP A 94 -4.18 -15.72 5.18
CA ASP A 94 -2.91 -16.45 5.16
C ASP A 94 -3.05 -17.60 4.17
N LEU A 95 -2.79 -17.31 2.89
CA LEU A 95 -2.96 -18.28 1.80
C LEU A 95 -2.03 -19.49 1.97
N LYS A 96 -0.82 -19.28 2.49
CA LYS A 96 0.17 -20.35 2.73
C LYS A 96 -0.36 -21.34 3.76
N GLN A 97 -0.88 -20.85 4.89
CA GLN A 97 -1.44 -21.70 5.93
C GLN A 97 -2.77 -22.31 5.49
N TYR A 98 -3.61 -21.56 4.77
CA TYR A 98 -4.88 -22.06 4.24
C TYR A 98 -4.68 -23.24 3.29
N CYS A 99 -3.78 -23.12 2.31
CA CYS A 99 -3.43 -24.20 1.40
C CYS A 99 -2.93 -25.44 2.16
N LYS A 100 -2.02 -25.27 3.13
CA LYS A 100 -1.55 -26.37 4.00
C LYS A 100 -2.69 -27.05 4.75
N ALA A 101 -3.60 -26.28 5.35
CA ALA A 101 -4.75 -26.83 6.10
C ALA A 101 -5.68 -27.66 5.19
N THR A 102 -5.86 -27.25 3.93
CA THR A 102 -6.69 -27.98 2.97
C THR A 102 -6.02 -29.23 2.38
N GLN A 103 -4.69 -29.26 2.27
CA GLN A 103 -3.95 -30.43 1.76
C GLN A 103 -4.13 -31.68 2.64
N PHE A 104 -4.30 -31.51 3.96
CA PHE A 104 -4.58 -32.63 4.87
C PHE A 104 -6.00 -33.19 4.76
N LEU A 105 -6.94 -32.45 4.15
CA LEU A 105 -8.34 -32.83 4.08
C LEU A 105 -8.71 -33.55 2.78
N VAL A 106 -7.88 -33.46 1.73
CA VAL A 106 -8.20 -34.01 0.41
C VAL A 106 -6.99 -34.74 -0.16
N THR A 107 -6.95 -36.07 -0.03
CA THR A 107 -5.85 -36.93 -0.51
C THR A 107 -5.85 -37.15 -2.03
N THR A 108 -6.85 -36.64 -2.76
CA THR A 108 -7.11 -36.97 -4.16
C THR A 108 -7.20 -35.77 -5.11
N VAL A 109 -7.05 -34.54 -4.61
CA VAL A 109 -7.13 -33.31 -5.43
C VAL A 109 -5.75 -32.64 -5.42
N PRO A 110 -5.27 -32.11 -6.55
CA PRO A 110 -4.01 -31.36 -6.57
C PRO A 110 -4.03 -30.24 -5.51
N PRO A 111 -2.87 -29.93 -4.91
CA PRO A 111 -2.76 -28.89 -3.90
C PRO A 111 -3.36 -27.59 -4.44
N TRP A 112 -4.25 -26.97 -3.66
CA TRP A 112 -4.88 -25.71 -4.08
C TRP A 112 -3.81 -24.64 -4.31
N GLY A 113 -3.87 -24.01 -5.49
CA GLY A 113 -3.14 -22.77 -5.74
C GLY A 113 -3.72 -21.60 -4.94
N HIS A 114 -2.95 -20.53 -4.78
CA HIS A 114 -3.35 -19.32 -4.07
C HIS A 114 -4.66 -18.72 -4.61
N ALA A 115 -4.89 -18.76 -5.93
CA ALA A 115 -6.14 -18.32 -6.55
C ALA A 115 -7.38 -19.11 -6.06
N GLN A 116 -7.28 -20.45 -6.00
CA GLN A 116 -8.38 -21.30 -5.55
C GLN A 116 -8.65 -21.14 -4.04
N ALA A 117 -7.59 -21.01 -3.24
CA ALA A 117 -7.71 -20.70 -1.82
C ALA A 117 -8.38 -19.34 -1.59
N SER A 118 -7.97 -18.30 -2.31
CA SER A 118 -8.57 -16.96 -2.26
C SER A 118 -10.06 -16.98 -2.58
N LYS A 119 -10.44 -17.67 -3.66
CA LYS A 119 -11.84 -17.88 -4.06
C LYS A 119 -12.64 -18.54 -2.95
N ALA A 120 -12.12 -19.62 -2.36
CA ALA A 120 -12.79 -20.37 -1.30
C ALA A 120 -12.94 -19.55 -0.02
N ILE A 121 -11.91 -18.78 0.37
CA ILE A 121 -11.95 -17.86 1.51
C ILE A 121 -13.09 -16.87 1.31
N ILE A 122 -13.09 -16.12 0.21
CA ILE A 122 -14.08 -15.07 -0.02
C ILE A 122 -15.50 -15.64 -0.18
N ASN A 123 -15.65 -16.77 -0.87
CA ASN A 123 -16.96 -17.43 -1.00
C ASN A 123 -17.50 -17.89 0.35
N THR A 124 -16.65 -18.40 1.23
CA THR A 124 -17.06 -18.87 2.56
C THR A 124 -17.32 -17.70 3.50
N VAL A 125 -16.39 -16.74 3.59
CA VAL A 125 -16.48 -15.57 4.47
C VAL A 125 -17.71 -14.73 4.14
N PHE A 126 -17.97 -14.47 2.86
CA PHE A 126 -19.13 -13.69 2.44
C PHE A 126 -20.34 -14.56 2.07
N HIS A 127 -20.35 -15.85 2.46
CA HIS A 127 -21.53 -16.68 2.26
C HIS A 127 -22.75 -16.09 2.99
N ARG A 128 -23.94 -16.24 2.43
CA ARG A 128 -25.18 -15.92 3.16
C ARG A 128 -26.04 -17.15 3.17
N GLU A 129 -26.22 -17.74 4.35
CA GLU A 129 -27.19 -18.79 4.55
C GLU A 129 -28.59 -18.16 4.41
N VAL A 130 -29.36 -18.63 3.43
CA VAL A 130 -30.74 -18.20 3.20
C VAL A 130 -31.62 -19.18 3.97
N ASP A 131 -31.64 -19.05 5.30
CA ASP A 131 -32.36 -20.00 6.15
C ASP A 131 -33.88 -19.80 6.14
N LYS A 132 -34.38 -18.68 5.60
CA LYS A 132 -35.82 -18.38 5.59
C LYS A 132 -36.31 -17.84 4.24
N PRO A 133 -37.48 -18.29 3.76
CA PRO A 133 -38.10 -17.78 2.53
C PRO A 133 -38.49 -16.28 2.61
N CYS A 134 -38.50 -15.67 3.80
CA CYS A 134 -38.67 -14.23 3.99
C CYS A 134 -37.34 -13.42 3.94
N ASP A 135 -36.18 -14.06 3.81
CA ASP A 135 -34.89 -13.39 3.59
C ASP A 135 -34.57 -13.14 2.10
N ILE A 136 -35.52 -13.40 1.18
CA ILE A 136 -35.38 -13.09 -0.25
C ILE A 136 -35.13 -11.58 -0.46
N ASP A 137 -35.66 -10.71 0.40
CA ASP A 137 -35.38 -9.26 0.36
C ASP A 137 -33.91 -8.92 0.70
N ARG A 138 -33.14 -9.87 1.26
CA ARG A 138 -31.69 -9.72 1.52
C ARG A 138 -30.81 -10.23 0.37
N LEU A 139 -31.36 -10.98 -0.59
CA LEU A 139 -30.61 -11.60 -1.70
C LEU A 139 -30.03 -10.61 -2.72
N GLY A 140 -30.31 -9.31 -2.58
CA GLY A 140 -29.69 -8.23 -3.34
C GLY A 140 -29.08 -7.10 -2.49
N LYS A 141 -29.14 -7.19 -1.15
CA LYS A 141 -28.64 -6.10 -0.28
C LYS A 141 -27.13 -6.24 -0.08
N LYS A 142 -26.35 -5.41 -0.76
CA LYS A 142 -24.91 -5.28 -0.52
C LYS A 142 -24.63 -4.81 0.91
N ARG A 143 -23.49 -5.22 1.47
CA ARG A 143 -22.99 -4.69 2.74
C ARG A 143 -22.48 -3.28 2.53
N ILE A 144 -22.96 -2.37 3.36
CA ILE A 144 -22.56 -0.97 3.35
C ILE A 144 -21.40 -0.84 4.32
N LEU A 145 -20.19 -0.66 3.79
CA LEU A 145 -18.98 -0.40 4.55
C LEU A 145 -18.50 1.02 4.27
N ARG A 146 -17.81 1.61 5.24
CA ARG A 146 -17.00 2.84 5.09
C ARG A 146 -15.55 2.51 4.79
N SER A 147 -15.03 1.39 5.29
CA SER A 147 -13.67 0.95 5.01
C SER A 147 -13.62 -0.54 4.75
N LEU A 148 -12.88 -0.92 3.71
CA LEU A 148 -12.55 -2.29 3.37
C LEU A 148 -11.05 -2.42 3.21
N GLN A 149 -10.44 -3.31 3.97
CA GLN A 149 -9.05 -3.68 3.84
C GLN A 149 -8.92 -5.19 3.64
N ILE A 150 -8.17 -5.59 2.63
CA ILE A 150 -7.89 -7.00 2.31
C ILE A 150 -6.39 -7.16 2.15
N TYR A 151 -5.81 -8.17 2.78
CA TYR A 151 -4.39 -8.49 2.71
C TYR A 151 -4.17 -9.93 2.20
N ASP A 152 -3.20 -10.08 1.29
CA ASP A 152 -2.68 -11.37 0.77
C ASP A 152 -3.79 -12.22 0.15
N LEU A 153 -4.42 -11.69 -0.90
CA LEU A 153 -5.53 -12.30 -1.62
C LEU A 153 -5.36 -12.18 -3.14
N CYS A 154 -5.59 -13.26 -3.88
CA CYS A 154 -5.73 -13.23 -5.34
C CYS A 154 -7.16 -12.80 -5.72
N SER A 155 -7.28 -11.61 -6.33
CA SER A 155 -8.56 -10.94 -6.56
C SER A 155 -9.30 -11.44 -7.81
N ASP A 156 -8.63 -12.01 -8.81
CA ASP A 156 -9.27 -12.40 -10.08
C ASP A 156 -10.46 -13.33 -9.87
N GLU A 157 -10.27 -14.36 -9.04
CA GLU A 157 -11.30 -15.36 -8.74
C GLU A 157 -12.29 -14.92 -7.64
N ALA A 158 -11.89 -13.95 -6.81
CA ALA A 158 -12.67 -13.46 -5.68
C ALA A 158 -13.53 -12.22 -6.00
N ALA A 159 -13.18 -11.48 -7.04
CA ALA A 159 -13.74 -10.15 -7.31
C ALA A 159 -15.25 -10.16 -7.52
N ASN A 160 -15.77 -11.14 -8.29
CA ASN A 160 -17.21 -11.27 -8.53
C ASN A 160 -18.01 -11.40 -7.23
N ARG A 161 -17.50 -12.17 -6.26
CA ARG A 161 -18.16 -12.34 -4.98
C ARG A 161 -18.07 -11.06 -4.14
N LEU A 162 -16.90 -10.43 -4.10
CA LEU A 162 -16.70 -9.16 -3.38
C LEU A 162 -17.64 -8.06 -3.88
N VAL A 163 -17.69 -7.82 -5.20
CA VAL A 163 -18.53 -6.78 -5.81
C VAL A 163 -20.03 -7.06 -5.62
N ARG A 164 -20.42 -8.34 -5.57
CA ARG A 164 -21.80 -8.75 -5.27
C ARG A 164 -22.18 -8.49 -3.81
N GLU A 165 -21.23 -8.64 -2.88
CA GLU A 165 -21.51 -8.65 -1.45
C GLU A 165 -21.21 -7.31 -0.77
N VAL A 166 -20.35 -6.46 -1.34
CA VAL A 166 -19.93 -5.18 -0.79
C VAL A 166 -20.32 -4.02 -1.71
N ASP A 167 -20.85 -2.95 -1.11
CA ASP A 167 -21.19 -1.72 -1.80
C ASP A 167 -19.98 -0.77 -1.88
N PHE A 168 -19.17 -0.93 -2.92
CA PHE A 168 -17.95 -0.13 -3.13
C PHE A 168 -18.23 1.37 -3.24
N ALA A 169 -19.40 1.76 -3.74
CA ALA A 169 -19.80 3.16 -3.89
C ALA A 169 -19.78 3.97 -2.59
N ARG A 170 -19.91 3.30 -1.44
CA ARG A 170 -20.05 3.93 -0.12
C ARG A 170 -18.78 3.84 0.72
N LEU A 171 -17.71 3.29 0.16
CA LEU A 171 -16.41 3.26 0.80
C LEU A 171 -15.81 4.67 0.85
N ASP A 172 -15.30 5.03 2.02
CA ASP A 172 -14.48 6.21 2.26
C ASP A 172 -12.99 5.85 2.15
N SER A 173 -12.62 4.59 2.44
CA SER A 173 -11.25 4.04 2.33
C SER A 173 -11.27 2.60 1.80
N SER A 174 -10.36 2.28 0.89
CA SER A 174 -10.18 0.93 0.34
C SER A 174 -8.70 0.57 0.27
N SER A 175 -8.32 -0.56 0.84
CA SER A 175 -6.93 -1.05 0.80
C SER A 175 -6.87 -2.50 0.36
N LEU A 176 -6.14 -2.77 -0.71
CA LEU A 176 -5.83 -4.10 -1.21
C LEU A 176 -4.31 -4.26 -1.12
N LEU A 177 -3.85 -5.06 -0.18
CA LEU A 177 -2.44 -5.11 0.22
C LEU A 177 -1.85 -6.47 -0.07
N LYS A 178 -0.74 -6.51 -0.82
CA LYS A 178 -0.19 -7.75 -1.39
C LYS A 178 -1.26 -8.59 -2.09
N CYS A 179 -2.14 -7.93 -2.82
CA CYS A 179 -3.22 -8.59 -3.55
C CYS A 179 -2.85 -8.74 -5.01
N GLU A 180 -2.97 -9.94 -5.55
CA GLU A 180 -2.84 -10.19 -7.00
C GLU A 180 -4.18 -9.91 -7.71
N GLY A 181 -4.16 -9.72 -9.03
CA GLY A 181 -5.38 -9.64 -9.84
C GLY A 181 -6.30 -8.45 -9.53
N MET A 182 -5.77 -7.37 -8.94
CA MET A 182 -6.57 -6.22 -8.51
C MET A 182 -7.27 -5.53 -9.69
N ILE A 183 -6.65 -5.54 -10.87
CA ILE A 183 -7.20 -4.98 -12.11
C ILE A 183 -8.59 -5.57 -12.44
N SER A 184 -8.75 -6.89 -12.31
CA SER A 184 -10.05 -7.55 -12.52
C SER A 184 -11.12 -7.06 -11.55
N LEU A 185 -10.75 -6.79 -10.30
CA LEU A 185 -11.68 -6.23 -9.31
C LEU A 185 -12.07 -4.80 -9.68
N LEU A 186 -11.12 -3.93 -10.01
CA LEU A 186 -11.41 -2.54 -10.40
C LEU A 186 -12.33 -2.49 -11.63
N ARG A 187 -12.07 -3.33 -12.64
CA ARG A 187 -12.90 -3.46 -13.84
C ARG A 187 -14.34 -3.85 -13.50
N LEU A 188 -14.52 -4.81 -12.59
CA LEU A 188 -15.85 -5.25 -12.15
C LEU A 188 -16.57 -4.19 -11.33
N VAL A 189 -15.87 -3.50 -10.42
CA VAL A 189 -16.43 -2.41 -9.63
C VAL A 189 -17.00 -1.34 -10.55
N LYS A 190 -16.24 -0.89 -11.56
CA LYS A 190 -16.71 0.07 -12.59
C LYS A 190 -17.95 -0.44 -13.34
N ARG A 191 -17.90 -1.68 -13.87
CA ARG A 191 -19.02 -2.29 -14.63
C ARG A 191 -20.31 -2.39 -13.84
N THR A 192 -20.24 -2.56 -12.52
CA THR A 192 -21.44 -2.62 -11.68
C THR A 192 -22.09 -1.27 -11.40
N GLY A 193 -21.58 -0.20 -12.01
CA GLY A 193 -22.10 1.16 -11.90
C GLY A 193 -21.51 1.87 -10.69
N LEU A 194 -20.38 2.54 -10.89
CA LEU A 194 -19.90 3.52 -9.93
C LEU A 194 -20.85 4.72 -9.97
N PRO A 195 -21.42 5.16 -8.83
CA PRO A 195 -22.16 6.40 -8.82
C PRO A 195 -21.20 7.55 -9.13
N ALA A 196 -21.70 8.58 -9.81
CA ALA A 196 -20.96 9.80 -10.11
C ALA A 196 -20.42 10.56 -8.87
N ARG A 197 -20.67 10.05 -7.66
CA ARG A 197 -20.23 10.58 -6.36
C ARG A 197 -19.81 9.43 -5.45
N MET A 198 -18.68 8.82 -5.75
CA MET A 198 -17.97 7.99 -4.78
C MET A 198 -17.34 8.91 -3.72
N ASN A 199 -17.36 8.51 -2.44
CA ASN A 199 -16.74 9.28 -1.35
C ASN A 199 -15.36 8.73 -0.97
N LEU A 200 -14.72 8.01 -1.89
CA LEU A 200 -13.43 7.37 -1.62
C LEU A 200 -12.36 8.45 -1.46
N THR A 201 -11.78 8.54 -0.27
CA THR A 201 -10.74 9.50 0.09
C THR A 201 -9.35 8.85 0.19
N GLU A 202 -9.29 7.55 0.43
CA GLU A 202 -8.05 6.78 0.56
C GLU A 202 -8.13 5.51 -0.30
N LEU A 203 -7.13 5.33 -1.16
CA LEU A 203 -6.94 4.13 -1.95
C LEU A 203 -5.51 3.63 -1.81
N ILE A 204 -5.35 2.38 -1.38
CA ILE A 204 -4.05 1.74 -1.25
C ILE A 204 -4.09 0.41 -2.01
N LEU A 205 -3.22 0.27 -3.01
CA LEU A 205 -3.08 -0.90 -3.85
C LEU A 205 -1.62 -1.35 -3.79
N THR A 206 -1.35 -2.51 -3.21
CA THR A 206 0.00 -3.09 -3.24
C THR A 206 -0.04 -4.52 -3.73
N GLN A 207 0.91 -4.89 -4.58
CA GLN A 207 1.13 -6.25 -5.04
C GLN A 207 2.34 -6.88 -4.34
N PRO A 208 2.39 -8.22 -4.24
CA PRO A 208 3.62 -8.90 -3.88
C PRO A 208 4.69 -8.63 -4.95
N THR A 209 5.96 -8.56 -4.52
CA THR A 209 7.10 -8.53 -5.43
C THR A 209 7.29 -9.92 -6.04
N GLU A 210 6.51 -10.25 -7.05
CA GLU A 210 6.73 -11.43 -7.88
C GLU A 210 7.61 -11.06 -9.10
N PRO A 211 8.37 -12.02 -9.66
CA PRO A 211 9.14 -11.77 -10.88
C PRO A 211 8.20 -11.25 -11.99
N PRO A 212 8.69 -10.35 -12.85
CA PRO A 212 7.87 -9.72 -13.88
C PRO A 212 7.19 -10.80 -14.72
N GLY A 213 5.86 -10.88 -14.60
CA GLY A 213 5.05 -11.49 -15.64
C GLY A 213 4.98 -10.49 -16.76
N VAL A 214 5.30 -10.90 -18.00
CA VAL A 214 5.06 -10.04 -19.16
C VAL A 214 3.55 -9.80 -19.22
N ALA A 215 3.11 -8.58 -18.93
CA ALA A 215 1.73 -8.20 -19.16
C ALA A 215 1.50 -8.28 -20.67
N GLU A 216 0.74 -9.27 -21.12
CA GLU A 216 0.49 -9.49 -22.55
C GLU A 216 -0.26 -8.29 -23.18
N HIS A 217 -1.02 -7.52 -22.37
CA HIS A 217 -1.79 -6.35 -22.78
C HIS A 217 -1.85 -5.28 -21.68
N ILE A 218 -1.71 -4.01 -22.08
CA ILE A 218 -2.00 -2.84 -21.25
C ILE A 218 -3.52 -2.72 -21.09
N ASP A 219 -3.99 -2.64 -19.85
CA ASP A 219 -5.38 -2.46 -19.47
C ASP A 219 -5.61 -1.11 -18.80
N ASP A 220 -6.50 -0.31 -19.37
CA ASP A 220 -6.85 1.03 -18.88
C ASP A 220 -7.74 0.98 -17.63
N ALA A 221 -8.06 -0.19 -17.06
CA ALA A 221 -8.99 -0.34 -15.93
C ALA A 221 -8.64 0.52 -14.70
N ILE A 222 -7.35 0.77 -14.41
CA ILE A 222 -6.94 1.65 -13.32
C ILE A 222 -7.31 3.11 -13.61
N ASP A 223 -7.05 3.57 -14.82
CA ASP A 223 -7.36 4.94 -15.29
C ASP A 223 -8.86 5.15 -15.36
N ASP A 224 -9.54 4.17 -15.94
CA ASP A 224 -10.98 4.08 -16.02
C ASP A 224 -11.66 4.15 -14.65
N PHE A 225 -11.02 3.57 -13.62
CA PHE A 225 -11.51 3.60 -12.25
C PHE A 225 -11.24 4.95 -11.60
N LEU A 226 -9.99 5.44 -11.62
CA LEU A 226 -9.60 6.71 -11.01
C LEU A 226 -10.33 7.90 -11.64
N GLY A 227 -10.41 7.96 -12.98
CA GLY A 227 -11.12 9.01 -13.71
C GLY A 227 -12.64 9.01 -13.53
N SER A 228 -13.22 7.97 -12.90
CA SER A 228 -14.67 7.88 -12.68
C SER A 228 -15.17 8.63 -11.44
N PHE A 229 -14.28 9.12 -10.57
CA PHE A 229 -14.63 9.88 -9.38
C PHE A 229 -13.56 10.93 -9.04
N GLY A 230 -13.84 11.79 -8.06
CA GLY A 230 -12.91 12.80 -7.56
C GLY A 230 -12.83 12.75 -6.03
N GLY A 231 -11.87 13.46 -5.44
CA GLY A 231 -11.81 13.63 -3.98
C GLY A 231 -10.83 12.73 -3.21
N LEU A 232 -9.94 11.99 -3.89
CA LEU A 232 -8.87 11.26 -3.21
C LEU A 232 -7.93 12.24 -2.50
N HIS A 233 -7.63 11.93 -1.24
CA HIS A 233 -6.63 12.60 -0.42
C HIS A 233 -5.33 11.80 -0.37
N THR A 234 -5.46 10.46 -0.34
CA THR A 234 -4.32 9.53 -0.24
C THR A 234 -4.43 8.49 -1.33
N LEU A 235 -3.42 8.42 -2.19
CA LEU A 235 -3.27 7.36 -3.17
C LEU A 235 -1.90 6.70 -2.99
N VAL A 236 -1.92 5.38 -2.80
CA VAL A 236 -0.71 4.55 -2.77
C VAL A 236 -0.89 3.40 -3.75
N ILE A 237 -0.05 3.36 -4.77
CA ILE A 237 0.02 2.26 -5.72
C ILE A 237 1.45 1.73 -5.72
N HIS A 238 1.61 0.44 -5.44
CA HIS A 238 2.88 -0.25 -5.52
C HIS A 238 2.71 -1.60 -6.23
N GLY A 239 3.24 -1.70 -7.44
CA GLY A 239 3.18 -2.89 -8.27
C GLY A 239 4.40 -2.89 -9.19
N PRO A 240 5.60 -3.22 -8.68
CA PRO A 240 6.87 -3.09 -9.40
C PRO A 240 7.03 -4.06 -10.59
N SER A 241 5.97 -4.77 -10.97
CA SER A 241 5.96 -5.79 -12.02
C SER A 241 4.65 -5.77 -12.83
N ASP A 242 3.73 -4.83 -12.58
CA ASP A 242 2.41 -4.79 -13.23
C ASP A 242 2.12 -3.40 -13.80
N GLU A 243 2.36 -3.26 -15.11
CA GLU A 243 2.14 -2.03 -15.84
C GLU A 243 0.68 -1.58 -15.81
N ASN A 244 -0.28 -2.51 -15.64
CA ASN A 244 -1.70 -2.19 -15.60
C ASN A 244 -2.13 -1.44 -14.34
N LEU A 245 -1.30 -1.46 -13.29
CA LEU A 245 -1.54 -0.65 -12.09
C LEU A 245 -1.04 0.78 -12.23
N ARG A 246 -0.26 1.09 -13.28
CA ARG A 246 0.30 2.41 -13.49
C ARG A 246 -0.78 3.38 -13.97
N PRO A 247 -1.13 4.43 -13.20
CA PRO A 247 -2.13 5.37 -13.62
C PRO A 247 -1.54 6.43 -14.57
N SER A 248 -2.33 6.91 -15.53
CA SER A 248 -2.01 8.11 -16.30
C SER A 248 -2.21 9.39 -15.47
N LEU A 249 -1.49 10.45 -15.85
CA LEU A 249 -1.67 11.77 -15.23
C LEU A 249 -3.08 12.35 -15.51
N GLU A 250 -3.69 11.99 -16.63
CA GLU A 250 -5.06 12.38 -16.96
C GLU A 250 -6.07 11.80 -15.96
N ALA A 251 -5.96 10.50 -15.65
CA ALA A 251 -6.81 9.88 -14.65
C ALA A 251 -6.58 10.47 -13.24
N LEU A 252 -5.33 10.78 -12.90
CA LEU A 252 -4.99 11.42 -11.63
C LEU A 252 -5.48 12.88 -11.51
N ALA A 253 -5.62 13.59 -12.63
CA ALA A 253 -6.06 14.99 -12.64
C ALA A 253 -7.47 15.17 -12.02
N ALA A 254 -8.31 14.14 -12.05
CA ALA A 254 -9.61 14.13 -11.35
C ALA A 254 -9.50 14.34 -9.82
N HIS A 255 -8.29 14.16 -9.26
CA HIS A 255 -8.02 14.26 -7.83
C HIS A 255 -7.05 15.40 -7.46
N SER A 256 -6.53 16.16 -8.43
CA SER A 256 -5.46 17.16 -8.21
C SER A 256 -5.79 18.17 -7.10
N SER A 257 -7.04 18.63 -7.05
CA SER A 257 -7.50 19.59 -6.03
C SER A 257 -7.56 19.05 -4.60
N THR A 258 -7.61 17.74 -4.38
CA THR A 258 -7.79 17.13 -3.06
C THR A 258 -6.60 16.29 -2.59
N LEU A 259 -5.74 15.86 -3.53
CA LEU A 259 -4.65 14.95 -3.25
C LEU A 259 -3.63 15.59 -2.30
N ARG A 260 -3.30 14.88 -1.21
CA ARG A 260 -2.30 15.29 -0.21
C ARG A 260 -1.10 14.35 -0.17
N LEU A 261 -1.33 13.07 -0.44
CA LEU A 261 -0.30 12.03 -0.51
C LEU A 261 -0.46 11.22 -1.79
N LEU A 262 0.61 11.18 -2.59
CA LEU A 262 0.72 10.33 -3.77
C LEU A 262 1.96 9.44 -3.64
N TYR A 263 1.77 8.13 -3.70
CA TYR A 263 2.86 7.15 -3.79
C TYR A 263 2.64 6.30 -5.03
N LEU A 264 3.57 6.38 -5.98
CA LEU A 264 3.57 5.59 -7.21
C LEU A 264 4.90 4.86 -7.30
N GLY A 265 4.89 3.56 -6.98
CA GLY A 265 6.05 2.68 -7.14
C GLY A 265 5.69 1.53 -8.08
N CYS A 266 5.64 1.85 -9.37
CA CYS A 266 5.21 0.98 -10.46
C CYS A 266 6.33 0.84 -11.50
N CYS A 267 7.59 0.79 -11.03
CA CYS A 267 8.75 0.55 -11.88
C CYS A 267 8.48 -0.62 -12.82
N TRP A 268 8.59 -0.41 -14.12
CA TRP A 268 8.67 -1.48 -15.10
C TRP A 268 10.15 -1.85 -15.28
N VAL A 269 10.46 -3.14 -15.15
CA VAL A 269 11.75 -3.68 -15.58
C VAL A 269 11.57 -3.98 -17.06
N LEU A 270 12.37 -3.33 -17.92
CA LEU A 270 12.42 -3.67 -19.34
C LEU A 270 12.76 -5.17 -19.46
N PRO A 271 12.05 -5.94 -20.31
CA PRO A 271 12.43 -7.32 -20.59
C PRO A 271 13.88 -7.40 -21.06
N ASP A 272 14.62 -8.42 -20.60
CA ASP A 272 16.05 -8.65 -20.90
C ASP A 272 16.38 -8.83 -22.40
N ASP A 273 15.37 -8.84 -23.28
CA ASP A 273 15.50 -9.07 -24.73
C ASP A 273 15.60 -7.76 -25.54
N PHE A 274 15.65 -6.58 -24.90
CA PHE A 274 15.91 -5.32 -25.59
C PHE A 274 17.41 -5.03 -25.60
N ASP A 275 18.02 -5.01 -26.79
CA ASP A 275 19.43 -4.65 -26.97
C ASP A 275 19.79 -3.38 -26.18
N ASP A 276 20.76 -3.50 -25.28
CA ASP A 276 21.16 -2.53 -24.24
C ASP A 276 21.62 -1.14 -24.79
N ASP A 277 21.80 -1.00 -26.11
CA ASP A 277 22.42 0.20 -26.70
C ASP A 277 21.43 1.34 -27.05
N ASP A 278 20.10 1.15 -27.04
CA ASP A 278 19.17 2.10 -27.69
C ASP A 278 18.05 2.71 -26.83
N LEU A 279 17.91 2.40 -25.54
CA LEU A 279 16.89 3.04 -24.72
C LEU A 279 17.42 3.47 -23.34
N PRO A 280 17.85 4.74 -23.16
CA PRO A 280 18.00 5.29 -21.82
C PRO A 280 16.68 5.13 -21.09
N PHE A 281 16.73 4.68 -19.82
CA PHE A 281 15.59 4.59 -18.91
C PHE A 281 14.66 5.80 -19.10
N LYS A 282 13.60 5.65 -19.90
CA LYS A 282 12.73 6.78 -20.23
C LYS A 282 11.84 6.97 -19.00
N PRO A 283 11.93 8.10 -18.30
CA PRO A 283 11.05 8.35 -17.17
C PRO A 283 9.59 8.22 -17.63
N TYR A 284 8.80 7.44 -16.88
CA TYR A 284 7.43 7.07 -17.25
C TYR A 284 6.52 8.26 -17.54
N TYR A 285 6.69 9.31 -16.75
CA TYR A 285 5.99 10.56 -16.95
C TYR A 285 6.91 11.57 -17.61
N GLU A 286 6.48 12.12 -18.74
CA GLU A 286 7.22 13.20 -19.37
C GLU A 286 7.24 14.40 -18.41
N VAL A 287 8.44 14.98 -18.23
CA VAL A 287 8.68 16.05 -17.24
C VAL A 287 7.69 17.22 -17.38
N GLY A 288 7.33 17.57 -18.62
CA GLY A 288 6.37 18.64 -18.92
C GLY A 288 4.93 18.32 -18.47
N GLU A 289 4.49 17.08 -18.68
CA GLU A 289 3.16 16.61 -18.26
C GLU A 289 3.08 16.50 -16.74
N LEU A 290 4.11 15.91 -16.12
CA LEU A 290 4.23 15.82 -14.68
C LEU A 290 4.18 17.21 -14.04
N GLY A 291 4.96 18.16 -14.58
CA GLY A 291 4.93 19.54 -14.11
C GLY A 291 3.56 20.20 -14.25
N SER A 292 2.80 19.89 -15.31
CA SER A 292 1.46 20.44 -15.51
C SER A 292 0.46 19.86 -14.49
N PHE A 293 0.47 18.55 -14.28
CA PHE A 293 -0.31 17.89 -13.24
C PHE A 293 0.01 18.42 -11.84
N LEU A 294 1.30 18.54 -11.50
CA LEU A 294 1.74 19.03 -10.19
C LEU A 294 1.37 20.49 -9.93
N ALA A 295 1.26 21.32 -10.98
CA ALA A 295 0.79 22.69 -10.86
C ALA A 295 -0.70 22.77 -10.44
N GLU A 296 -1.50 21.77 -10.81
CA GLU A 296 -2.91 21.66 -10.41
C GLU A 296 -3.07 21.08 -8.99
N CYS A 297 -2.04 20.40 -8.48
CA CYS A 297 -2.02 19.73 -7.19
C CYS A 297 -1.82 20.70 -6.01
N ALA A 298 -2.81 21.57 -5.75
CA ALA A 298 -2.72 22.63 -4.75
C ALA A 298 -2.45 22.14 -3.31
N ASN A 299 -2.87 20.91 -2.98
CA ASN A 299 -2.80 20.36 -1.62
C ASN A 299 -1.78 19.22 -1.47
N LEU A 300 -0.99 18.91 -2.51
CA LEU A 300 -0.06 17.78 -2.47
C LEU A 300 1.12 18.09 -1.55
N GLU A 301 1.18 17.41 -0.41
CA GLU A 301 2.20 17.61 0.62
C GLU A 301 3.29 16.53 0.56
N GLN A 302 2.94 15.34 0.09
CA GLN A 302 3.79 14.15 0.13
C GLN A 302 3.77 13.43 -1.22
N LEU A 303 4.95 13.21 -1.79
CA LEU A 303 5.10 12.52 -3.06
C LEU A 303 6.14 11.41 -2.95
N ALA A 304 5.81 10.22 -3.44
CA ALA A 304 6.77 9.21 -3.84
C ALA A 304 6.56 8.87 -5.30
N LEU A 305 7.63 8.94 -6.08
CA LEU A 305 7.60 8.71 -7.52
C LEU A 305 8.87 7.97 -7.95
N ASP A 306 8.73 7.14 -8.96
CA ASP A 306 9.85 6.57 -9.70
C ASP A 306 10.58 7.70 -10.45
N MET A 307 11.86 7.87 -10.14
CA MET A 307 12.70 8.93 -10.68
C MET A 307 13.81 8.32 -11.54
N PRO A 308 14.39 9.07 -12.49
CA PRO A 308 15.59 8.61 -13.19
C PRO A 308 16.68 8.24 -12.21
N GLU A 309 17.46 7.23 -12.59
CA GLU A 309 18.60 6.77 -11.81
C GLU A 309 19.60 7.89 -11.54
N PRO A 310 20.09 8.04 -10.30
CA PRO A 310 21.22 8.91 -10.02
C PRO A 310 22.49 8.23 -10.54
N ILE A 311 23.05 8.73 -11.64
CA ILE A 311 24.30 8.18 -12.18
C ILE A 311 25.43 8.35 -11.16
N LEU A 312 26.06 7.23 -10.79
CA LEU A 312 26.99 7.16 -9.66
C LEU A 312 28.42 7.65 -9.98
N GLU A 313 28.75 7.80 -11.27
CA GLU A 313 30.10 8.12 -11.75
C GLU A 313 30.37 9.60 -12.06
N ILE A 314 29.38 10.47 -11.86
CA ILE A 314 29.35 11.79 -12.50
C ILE A 314 29.95 12.94 -11.64
N GLU A 315 30.62 13.90 -12.30
CA GLU A 315 31.08 15.17 -11.74
C GLU A 315 29.91 16.07 -11.28
N GLU A 316 30.12 16.95 -10.28
CA GLU A 316 29.07 17.80 -9.68
C GLU A 316 28.18 18.58 -10.67
N GLN A 317 28.70 18.95 -11.85
CA GLN A 317 27.93 19.67 -12.85
C GLN A 317 26.90 18.80 -13.58
N GLU A 318 27.21 17.55 -13.91
CA GLU A 318 26.30 16.73 -14.72
C GLU A 318 25.18 16.10 -13.86
N THR A 319 25.43 15.82 -12.58
CA THR A 319 24.37 15.43 -11.62
C THR A 319 23.32 16.53 -11.46
N GLN A 320 23.76 17.81 -11.43
CA GLN A 320 22.84 18.95 -11.38
C GLN A 320 22.02 19.06 -12.67
N CYS A 321 22.62 18.79 -13.84
CA CYS A 321 21.93 18.80 -15.12
C CYS A 321 20.80 17.74 -15.20
N GLN A 322 20.99 16.56 -14.62
CA GLN A 322 19.99 15.49 -14.66
C GLN A 322 18.84 15.67 -13.66
N CYS A 323 19.14 16.13 -12.44
CA CYS A 323 18.09 16.37 -11.43
C CYS A 323 17.22 17.59 -11.77
N ARG A 324 17.76 18.55 -12.54
CA ARG A 324 17.13 19.86 -12.76
C ARG A 324 15.76 19.79 -13.44
N PRO A 325 15.55 19.09 -14.58
CA PRO A 325 14.22 19.03 -15.22
C PRO A 325 13.14 18.52 -14.27
N PHE A 326 13.46 17.47 -13.52
CA PHE A 326 12.56 16.89 -12.52
C PHE A 326 12.33 17.82 -11.33
N ALA A 327 13.38 18.45 -10.82
CA ALA A 327 13.26 19.41 -9.74
C ALA A 327 12.42 20.64 -10.17
N GLU A 328 12.54 21.09 -11.42
CA GLU A 328 11.70 22.15 -12.00
C GLU A 328 10.24 21.71 -12.09
N ALA A 329 9.94 20.49 -12.55
CA ALA A 329 8.57 19.95 -12.55
C ALA A 329 8.00 19.84 -11.12
N LEU A 330 8.78 19.27 -10.19
CA LEU A 330 8.41 19.12 -8.77
C LEU A 330 8.18 20.46 -8.07
N SER A 331 8.88 21.52 -8.48
CA SER A 331 8.73 22.86 -7.88
C SER A 331 7.35 23.48 -8.10
N ARG A 332 6.58 22.93 -9.07
CA ARG A 332 5.20 23.34 -9.34
C ARG A 332 4.21 22.82 -8.31
N ALA A 333 4.55 21.76 -7.57
CA ALA A 333 3.79 21.34 -6.40
C ALA A 333 4.13 22.24 -5.20
N HIS A 334 3.51 23.41 -5.14
CA HIS A 334 3.84 24.44 -4.14
C HIS A 334 3.67 24.00 -2.68
N SER A 335 2.81 23.02 -2.42
CA SER A 335 2.57 22.48 -1.07
C SER A 335 3.48 21.30 -0.70
N LEU A 336 4.37 20.87 -1.61
CA LEU A 336 5.19 19.68 -1.40
C LEU A 336 6.21 19.90 -0.28
N ARG A 337 6.11 19.07 0.77
CA ARG A 337 6.96 19.13 1.98
C ARG A 337 7.83 17.90 2.17
N ALA A 338 7.37 16.74 1.70
CA ALA A 338 8.15 15.51 1.74
C ALA A 338 8.17 14.80 0.38
N LEU A 339 9.37 14.41 -0.04
CA LEU A 339 9.62 13.70 -1.29
C LEU A 339 10.35 12.40 -0.99
N ARG A 340 9.93 11.31 -1.64
CA ARG A 340 10.65 10.05 -1.68
C ARG A 340 10.91 9.69 -3.14
N THR A 341 12.18 9.59 -3.52
CA THR A 341 12.53 9.07 -4.84
C THR A 341 12.58 7.55 -4.74
N LEU A 342 12.02 6.90 -5.75
CA LEU A 342 12.13 5.45 -5.95
C LEU A 342 13.04 5.28 -7.17
N THR A 343 14.24 4.75 -6.98
CA THR A 343 15.21 4.54 -8.06
C THR A 343 15.68 3.09 -8.02
N MET A 344 15.64 2.42 -9.17
CA MET A 344 16.24 1.10 -9.40
C MET A 344 17.65 1.29 -9.95
N PRO A 345 18.67 0.54 -9.48
CA PRO A 345 19.98 0.53 -10.12
C PRO A 345 19.94 -0.14 -11.51
N ASN A 346 20.82 0.31 -12.40
CA ASN A 346 21.29 -0.49 -13.54
C ASN A 346 22.37 -1.49 -13.07
N ASP A 347 22.38 -2.70 -13.63
CA ASP A 347 23.33 -3.75 -13.21
C ASP A 347 24.78 -3.40 -13.58
N GLU A 348 24.99 -2.62 -14.63
CA GLU A 348 26.31 -2.19 -15.11
C GLU A 348 27.11 -1.37 -14.07
N ASP A 349 26.42 -0.62 -13.19
CA ASP A 349 27.03 0.17 -12.12
C ASP A 349 27.61 -0.70 -10.98
N VAL A 350 27.28 -2.00 -10.96
CA VAL A 350 27.65 -2.95 -9.90
C VAL A 350 28.54 -4.09 -10.42
N GLU A 351 28.59 -4.32 -11.73
CA GLU A 351 29.24 -5.49 -12.33
C GLU A 351 30.76 -5.48 -12.31
N ASP A 352 31.43 -4.33 -12.22
CA ASP A 352 32.89 -4.31 -12.30
C ASP A 352 33.54 -4.52 -10.93
N GLY A 353 34.08 -5.73 -10.71
CA GLY A 353 34.60 -6.28 -9.46
C GLY A 353 35.59 -5.39 -8.69
N MET A 354 35.05 -4.41 -7.97
CA MET A 354 35.82 -3.42 -7.22
C MET A 354 36.19 -3.91 -5.82
N PRO A 355 37.50 -4.00 -5.49
CA PRO A 355 37.99 -4.46 -4.20
C PRO A 355 38.05 -3.31 -3.19
N ASP A 356 36.90 -2.81 -2.71
CA ASP A 356 36.70 -2.36 -1.32
C ASP A 356 35.28 -1.83 -1.12
N SER A 357 34.50 -2.48 -0.25
CA SER A 357 33.11 -2.09 0.08
C SER A 357 32.98 -0.67 0.65
N SER A 358 34.09 -0.04 1.06
CA SER A 358 34.09 1.29 1.67
C SER A 358 34.11 2.43 0.63
N ALA A 359 34.91 2.31 -0.44
CA ALA A 359 35.03 3.34 -1.46
C ALA A 359 33.74 3.51 -2.26
N VAL A 360 33.12 2.40 -2.67
CA VAL A 360 31.82 2.38 -3.35
C VAL A 360 30.74 3.03 -2.48
N ARG A 361 30.67 2.68 -1.19
CA ARG A 361 29.73 3.31 -0.25
C ARG A 361 29.98 4.80 -0.08
N ILE A 362 31.24 5.25 -0.09
CA ILE A 362 31.58 6.67 -0.04
C ILE A 362 31.08 7.37 -1.30
N SER A 363 31.33 6.80 -2.49
CA SER A 363 30.86 7.34 -3.77
C SER A 363 29.33 7.48 -3.80
N ILE A 364 28.60 6.39 -3.51
CA ILE A 364 27.13 6.40 -3.44
C ILE A 364 26.61 7.47 -2.48
N ASN A 365 27.23 7.60 -1.30
CA ASN A 365 26.81 8.63 -0.34
C ASN A 365 27.11 10.04 -0.83
N ALA A 366 28.19 10.25 -1.57
CA ALA A 366 28.51 11.53 -2.19
C ALA A 366 27.47 11.88 -3.26
N SER A 367 27.17 10.95 -4.18
CA SER A 367 26.18 11.14 -5.23
C SER A 367 24.78 11.42 -4.65
N PHE A 368 24.34 10.67 -3.64
CA PHE A 368 23.06 10.97 -2.96
C PHE A 368 23.07 12.32 -2.26
N SER A 369 24.19 12.73 -1.65
CA SER A 369 24.28 14.04 -1.01
C SER A 369 24.23 15.17 -2.04
N MET A 370 24.83 14.98 -3.21
CA MET A 370 24.78 15.91 -4.35
C MET A 370 23.36 16.03 -4.92
N CYS A 371 22.69 14.89 -5.19
CA CYS A 371 21.29 14.86 -5.61
C CYS A 371 20.37 15.52 -4.57
N ALA A 372 20.55 15.21 -3.29
CA ALA A 372 19.76 15.79 -2.22
C ALA A 372 19.95 17.31 -2.12
N ASN A 373 21.19 17.80 -2.27
CA ASN A 373 21.49 19.22 -2.32
C ASN A 373 20.79 19.90 -3.51
N ALA A 374 20.81 19.27 -4.69
CA ALA A 374 20.12 19.79 -5.86
C ALA A 374 18.62 19.92 -5.59
N TYR A 375 17.94 18.84 -5.22
CA TYR A 375 16.50 18.86 -4.94
C TYR A 375 16.11 19.88 -3.87
N LEU A 376 16.79 19.90 -2.72
CA LEU A 376 16.47 20.84 -1.64
C LEU A 376 16.78 22.30 -2.04
N THR A 377 17.74 22.54 -2.94
CA THR A 377 18.00 23.88 -3.47
C THR A 377 16.87 24.36 -4.38
N TYR A 378 16.42 23.52 -5.31
CA TYR A 378 15.35 23.86 -6.26
C TYR A 378 13.95 23.89 -5.61
N LEU A 379 13.69 23.01 -4.63
CA LEU A 379 12.39 22.84 -4.00
C LEU A 379 12.34 23.58 -2.67
N ALA A 380 11.99 24.88 -2.71
CA ALA A 380 12.05 25.76 -1.55
C ALA A 380 11.24 25.29 -0.32
N ASN A 381 10.12 24.61 -0.56
CA ASN A 381 9.20 24.14 0.49
C ASN A 381 9.47 22.71 0.95
N LEU A 382 10.40 22.00 0.29
CA LEU A 382 10.76 20.64 0.66
C LEU A 382 11.55 20.67 1.97
N GLY A 383 10.97 20.05 3.01
CA GLY A 383 11.56 19.89 4.34
C GLY A 383 12.22 18.54 4.53
N ALA A 384 11.68 17.49 3.90
CA ALA A 384 12.12 16.12 4.03
C ALA A 384 12.32 15.45 2.67
N LEU A 385 13.45 14.77 2.49
CA LEU A 385 13.77 14.01 1.31
C LEU A 385 14.26 12.62 1.69
N SER A 386 13.74 11.59 1.04
CA SER A 386 14.33 10.26 1.08
C SER A 386 14.76 9.86 -0.31
N LEU A 387 16.05 9.56 -0.46
CA LEU A 387 16.58 8.91 -1.63
C LEU A 387 16.59 7.41 -1.35
N VAL A 388 15.64 6.69 -1.95
CA VAL A 388 15.59 5.24 -1.88
C VAL A 388 16.20 4.67 -3.13
N HIS A 389 17.21 3.85 -2.91
CA HIS A 389 17.81 3.03 -3.92
C HIS A 389 17.52 1.60 -3.53
N GLY A 390 16.59 0.97 -4.22
CA GLY A 390 16.22 -0.42 -4.03
C GLY A 390 15.73 -0.92 -5.37
N GLY A 391 16.03 -2.13 -5.82
CA GLY A 391 16.68 -3.28 -5.17
C GLY A 391 16.17 -4.51 -5.90
N LYS A 392 17.08 -5.43 -6.26
CA LYS A 392 16.85 -6.69 -7.01
C LYS A 392 16.14 -6.50 -8.35
N ARG A 393 16.92 -6.44 -9.43
CA ARG A 393 16.48 -7.05 -10.69
C ARG A 393 16.16 -8.51 -10.37
N ALA A 394 14.99 -8.98 -10.75
CA ALA A 394 14.56 -10.35 -10.51
C ALA A 394 15.28 -11.31 -11.47
N ASP A 395 16.60 -11.14 -11.63
CA ASP A 395 17.36 -11.97 -12.55
C ASP A 395 17.74 -13.28 -11.85
N LYS A 396 17.44 -14.39 -12.52
CA LYS A 396 17.43 -15.73 -11.90
C LYS A 396 18.81 -16.36 -11.78
N ASN A 397 19.86 -15.73 -12.31
CA ASN A 397 21.14 -16.42 -12.53
C ASN A 397 22.39 -15.69 -12.03
N HIS A 398 22.30 -14.42 -11.60
CA HIS A 398 23.49 -13.67 -11.20
C HIS A 398 23.50 -13.43 -9.68
N HIS A 399 24.32 -14.22 -8.98
CA HIS A 399 24.65 -14.06 -7.56
C HIS A 399 25.62 -12.87 -7.32
N HIS A 400 25.36 -11.71 -7.92
CA HIS A 400 26.12 -10.51 -7.56
C HIS A 400 25.60 -9.99 -6.23
N GLY A 401 26.53 -9.77 -5.29
CA GLY A 401 26.25 -9.58 -3.88
C GLY A 401 25.26 -8.44 -3.65
N ASP A 402 24.10 -8.79 -3.10
CA ASP A 402 23.11 -7.85 -2.56
C ASP A 402 23.83 -6.83 -1.66
N ILE A 403 24.10 -5.62 -2.15
CA ILE A 403 24.43 -4.50 -1.26
C ILE A 403 23.08 -3.89 -0.88
N PRO A 404 22.52 -4.18 0.31
CA PRO A 404 21.30 -3.53 0.75
C PRO A 404 21.60 -2.04 0.95
N ILE A 405 21.29 -1.22 -0.05
CA ILE A 405 21.39 0.23 0.07
C ILE A 405 20.18 0.70 0.88
N THR A 406 20.41 0.93 2.17
CA THR A 406 19.39 1.51 3.04
C THR A 406 19.00 2.90 2.53
N PRO A 407 17.69 3.23 2.50
CA PRO A 407 17.20 4.58 2.23
C PRO A 407 18.01 5.65 2.95
N ARG A 408 18.41 6.71 2.23
CA ARG A 408 19.06 7.88 2.83
C ARG A 408 18.07 9.00 2.99
N MET A 409 18.05 9.58 4.18
CA MET A 409 17.12 10.64 4.55
C MET A 409 17.87 11.95 4.77
N TYR A 410 17.32 13.01 4.21
CA TYR A 410 17.86 14.35 4.26
C TYR A 410 16.79 15.34 4.72
N GLY A 411 17.18 16.25 5.60
CA GLY A 411 16.40 17.43 5.94
C GLY A 411 16.96 18.68 5.29
N ARG A 412 16.11 19.72 5.16
CA ARG A 412 16.56 21.03 4.69
C ARG A 412 17.33 21.78 5.79
N GLY A 413 18.61 22.04 5.53
CA GLY A 413 19.43 22.97 6.30
C GLY A 413 19.67 24.30 5.58
N THR A 414 20.31 25.23 6.26
CA THR A 414 20.81 26.47 5.65
C THR A 414 22.26 26.72 6.04
N THR A 415 23.12 26.99 5.08
CA THR A 415 24.46 27.53 5.32
C THR A 415 24.45 29.04 5.09
N THR A 416 25.30 29.77 5.81
CA THR A 416 25.49 31.20 5.62
C THR A 416 26.94 31.43 5.21
N ASN A 417 27.17 32.05 4.06
CA ASN A 417 28.53 32.33 3.60
C ASN A 417 29.12 33.55 4.35
N ALA A 418 30.41 33.84 4.09
CA ALA A 418 31.12 34.96 4.72
C ALA A 418 30.49 36.35 4.48
N TYR A 419 29.60 36.47 3.50
CA TYR A 419 28.87 37.70 3.16
C TYR A 419 27.43 37.72 3.71
N GLY A 420 27.05 36.76 4.55
CA GLY A 420 25.71 36.68 5.13
C GLY A 420 24.63 36.11 4.20
N ARG A 421 24.99 35.64 2.99
CA ARG A 421 24.04 35.02 2.06
C ARG A 421 23.71 33.60 2.52
N LYS A 422 22.42 33.31 2.64
CA LYS A 422 21.91 31.98 2.97
C LYS A 422 21.74 31.12 1.72
N SER A 423 22.17 29.87 1.80
CA SER A 423 21.93 28.84 0.79
C SER A 423 21.33 27.61 1.45
N ALA A 424 20.42 26.92 0.75
CA ALA A 424 19.90 25.65 1.22
C ALA A 424 20.98 24.57 1.11
N VAL A 425 20.99 23.65 2.07
CA VAL A 425 21.86 22.46 2.03
C VAL A 425 21.08 21.24 2.51
N ALA A 426 21.42 20.07 2.00
CA ALA A 426 20.95 18.79 2.48
C ALA A 426 21.70 18.40 3.75
N LEU A 427 20.97 18.14 4.82
CA LEU A 427 21.53 17.60 6.06
C LEU A 427 21.13 16.13 6.17
N PRO A 428 22.08 15.18 6.20
CA PRO A 428 21.74 13.78 6.43
C PRO A 428 21.18 13.65 7.85
N LEU A 429 19.99 13.06 7.97
CA LEU A 429 19.29 12.92 9.24
C LEU A 429 18.85 11.48 9.46
N SER A 430 18.72 11.12 10.74
CA SER A 430 18.01 9.89 11.10
C SER A 430 16.51 10.07 10.86
N LYS A 431 15.82 8.96 10.61
CA LYS A 431 14.36 8.96 10.41
C LYS A 431 13.59 9.62 11.59
N PRO A 432 13.86 9.29 12.87
CA PRO A 432 13.19 9.96 13.99
C PRO A 432 13.45 11.46 14.03
N SER A 433 14.70 11.89 13.80
CA SER A 433 15.05 13.32 13.77
C SER A 433 14.31 14.08 12.67
N LEU A 434 14.12 13.44 11.51
CA LEU A 434 13.40 14.05 10.40
C LEU A 434 11.91 14.18 10.71
N GLN A 435 11.30 13.19 11.37
CA GLN A 435 9.89 13.25 11.80
C GLN A 435 9.62 14.31 12.87
N GLU A 436 10.59 14.60 13.73
CA GLU A 436 10.49 15.70 14.70
C GLU A 436 10.46 17.08 14.02
N ILE A 437 11.19 17.23 12.91
CA ILE A 437 11.34 18.51 12.19
C ILE A 437 10.23 18.68 11.15
N GLU A 438 9.89 17.60 10.43
CA GLU A 438 8.88 17.58 9.38
C GLU A 438 7.86 16.46 9.67
N PRO A 439 6.82 16.73 10.47
CA PRO A 439 5.83 15.73 10.86
C PRO A 439 5.01 15.22 9.66
N VAL A 440 5.04 15.91 8.53
CA VAL A 440 4.40 15.48 7.27
C VAL A 440 5.34 14.58 6.44
N SER A 441 6.17 13.76 7.11
CA SER A 441 7.10 12.81 6.47
C SER A 441 6.58 11.37 6.46
N SER A 442 5.26 11.17 6.57
CA SER A 442 4.67 9.83 6.65
C SER A 442 5.03 8.98 5.41
N ILE A 443 5.21 9.58 4.24
CA ILE A 443 5.65 8.90 3.01
C ILE A 443 6.99 8.15 3.18
N LEU A 444 7.81 8.59 4.13
CA LEU A 444 9.08 7.94 4.51
C LEU A 444 8.90 6.70 5.40
N ASP A 445 7.72 6.56 6.02
CA ASP A 445 7.31 5.37 6.77
C ASP A 445 6.62 4.31 5.91
N ILE A 446 6.21 4.66 4.70
CA ILE A 446 5.51 3.72 3.82
C ILE A 446 6.49 2.64 3.40
N ASP A 447 6.35 1.47 3.98
CA ASP A 447 6.89 0.24 3.41
C ASP A 447 5.72 -0.48 2.74
N PRO A 448 5.60 -0.41 1.40
CA PRO A 448 4.48 -1.01 0.70
C PRO A 448 4.48 -2.55 0.79
N SER A 449 5.60 -3.14 1.23
CA SER A 449 5.74 -4.57 1.51
C SER A 449 5.40 -4.93 2.97
N ASP A 450 5.13 -3.97 3.85
CA ASP A 450 4.80 -4.24 5.25
C ASP A 450 3.28 -4.38 5.45
N PHE A 451 2.86 -5.39 6.21
CA PHE A 451 1.48 -5.57 6.64
C PHE A 451 0.99 -4.41 7.53
N ARG A 452 1.92 -3.66 8.14
CA ARG A 452 1.59 -2.44 8.91
C ARG A 452 0.93 -1.36 8.07
N MET A 453 0.97 -1.46 6.73
CA MET A 453 0.16 -0.63 5.82
C MET A 453 -1.35 -0.68 6.13
N MET A 454 -1.87 -1.82 6.61
CA MET A 454 -3.28 -1.94 7.06
C MET A 454 -3.63 -0.91 8.14
N ARG A 455 -2.64 -0.50 8.94
CA ARG A 455 -2.86 0.35 10.11
C ARG A 455 -2.98 1.85 9.77
N ARG A 456 -2.80 2.26 8.51
CA ARG A 456 -2.91 3.67 8.11
C ARG A 456 -4.34 4.19 8.07
N GLY A 457 -5.30 3.37 7.63
CA GLY A 457 -6.71 3.76 7.53
C GLY A 457 -7.47 3.84 8.87
N MET A 458 -6.80 3.65 10.02
CA MET A 458 -7.45 3.68 11.35
C MET A 458 -7.04 4.87 12.24
N ASN A 459 -6.03 5.65 11.86
CA ASN A 459 -5.45 6.71 12.70
C ASN A 459 -5.42 8.11 12.06
N MET A 460 -6.12 8.33 10.93
CA MET A 460 -6.38 9.69 10.41
C MET A 460 -7.71 10.24 10.90
#